data_AF-A0A1H8VPW1-F1
#
_entry.id   AF-A0A1H8VPW1-F1
#
_cell.length_a   1.000
_cell.length_b   1.000
_cell.length_c   1.000
_cell.angle_alpha   90.00
_cell.angle_beta   90.00
_cell.angle_gamma   90.00
#
_symmetry.space_group_name_H-M   'P 1'
#
loop_
_entity.id
_entity.type
_entity.pdbx_description
1 polymer ?
#
loop_
_entity_poly.entity_id
_entity_poly.type
_entity_poly.pdbx_seq_one_letter_code
_entity_poly.pdbx_strand_id
1 'polypeptide(L)'
;MLTWGLWITFANYASESIDPVTAAAISYGTAMILTIGYGIASGASSTITPRGGAFAVVAGVFAAMGLVATYIGLSIGSTATVTTIGALYFVVAAVIGMTVLGDPFSIPKAAGVVLAIIAIALITY
;
A
#
# COMPACT_ATOMS: atom_id res chain seq x y z
N MET A 1 7.15 1.08 -9.26
CA MET A 1 7.83 0.05 -8.44
C MET A 1 9.12 0.57 -7.82
N LEU A 2 9.99 1.26 -8.57
CA LEU A 2 11.21 1.84 -8.00
C LEU A 2 10.97 2.78 -6.80
N THR A 3 10.02 3.72 -6.91
CA THR A 3 9.69 4.66 -5.81
C THR A 3 9.13 3.96 -4.57
N TRP A 4 8.39 2.86 -4.74
CA TRP A 4 7.93 2.01 -3.65
C TRP A 4 9.10 1.29 -2.96
N GLY A 5 10.10 0.83 -3.71
CA GLY A 5 11.33 0.26 -3.18
C GLY A 5 12.20 1.28 -2.45
N LEU A 6 12.31 2.52 -2.95
CA LEU A 6 13.03 3.57 -2.23
C LEU A 6 12.30 3.96 -0.94
N TRP A 7 10.98 4.13 -1.01
CA TRP A 7 10.17 4.44 0.16
C TRP A 7 10.38 3.42 1.27
N ILE A 8 10.31 2.13 0.97
CA ILE A 8 10.37 1.10 2.02
C ILE A 8 11.78 0.98 2.63
N THR A 9 12.84 1.26 1.87
CA THR A 9 14.20 1.37 2.41
C THR A 9 14.32 2.53 3.40
N PHE A 10 13.85 3.73 3.05
CA PHE A 10 13.86 4.87 3.97
C PHE A 10 12.90 4.67 5.15
N ALA A 11 11.76 4.02 4.93
CA ALA A 11 10.81 3.67 5.99
C ALA A 11 11.44 2.74 7.04
N ASN A 12 12.26 1.78 6.61
CA ASN A 12 12.99 0.89 7.50
C ASN A 12 13.94 1.68 8.40
N TYR A 13 14.80 2.50 7.80
CA TYR A 13 15.72 3.37 8.55
C TYR A 13 14.98 4.31 9.51
N ALA A 14 13.84 4.87 9.09
CA ALA A 14 13.03 5.73 9.95
C ALA A 14 12.43 4.94 11.13
N SER A 15 11.93 3.73 10.90
CA SER A 15 11.31 2.86 11.92
C SER A 15 12.32 2.34 12.95
N GLU A 16 13.61 2.26 12.59
CA GLU A 16 14.70 1.95 13.51
C GLU A 16 15.16 3.18 14.31
N SER A 17 14.95 4.39 13.78
CA SER A 17 15.48 5.63 14.35
C SER A 17 14.53 6.33 15.31
N ILE A 18 13.22 6.16 15.12
CA ILE A 18 12.15 6.77 15.93
C ILE A 18 10.99 5.79 16.08
N ASP A 19 10.02 6.13 16.93
CA ASP A 19 8.79 5.35 17.08
C ASP A 19 8.13 5.07 15.70
N PRO A 20 7.78 3.82 15.36
CA PRO A 20 7.31 3.45 14.03
C PRO A 20 5.99 4.11 13.65
N VAL A 21 5.09 4.37 14.61
CA VAL A 21 3.84 5.07 14.36
C VAL A 21 4.11 6.54 14.03
N THR A 22 5.07 7.15 14.73
CA THR A 22 5.56 8.51 14.44
C THR A 22 6.23 8.58 13.07
N ALA A 23 7.08 7.62 12.71
CA ALA A 23 7.69 7.52 11.39
C ALA A 23 6.64 7.38 10.26
N ALA A 24 5.63 6.55 10.47
CA ALA A 24 4.50 6.41 9.56
C ALA A 24 3.74 7.73 9.37
N ALA A 25 3.43 8.43 10.47
CA ALA A 25 2.73 9.71 10.45
C ALA A 25 3.51 10.78 9.68
N ILE A 26 4.82 10.90 9.90
CA ILE A 26 5.67 11.85 9.16
C ILE A 26 5.72 11.51 7.66
N SER A 27 5.90 10.22 7.33
CA SER A 27 5.97 9.76 5.94
C SER A 27 4.69 10.08 5.16
N TYR A 28 3.52 9.77 5.73
CA TYR A 28 2.24 10.02 5.06
C TYR A 28 1.80 11.48 5.13
N GLY A 29 2.18 12.23 6.17
CA GLY A 29 2.04 13.68 6.17
C GLY A 29 2.79 14.32 5.00
N THR A 30 4.02 13.85 4.74
CA THR A 30 4.82 14.29 3.59
C THR A 30 4.15 13.90 2.27
N ALA A 31 3.68 12.64 2.14
CA ALA A 31 2.99 12.17 0.94
C ALA A 31 1.69 12.96 0.66
N MET A 32 0.93 13.29 1.70
CA MET A 32 -0.29 14.11 1.60
C MET A 32 0.03 15.50 1.05
N ILE A 33 1.02 16.20 1.63
CA ILE A 33 1.42 17.54 1.18
C ILE A 33 1.83 17.50 -0.30
N LEU A 34 2.68 16.55 -0.68
CA LEU A 34 3.14 16.41 -2.07
C LEU A 34 1.99 16.07 -3.03
N THR A 35 1.05 15.23 -2.62
CA THR A 35 -0.10 14.84 -3.45
C THR A 35 -1.07 16.02 -3.64
N ILE A 36 -1.33 16.80 -2.60
CA ILE A 36 -2.13 18.04 -2.70
C ILE A 36 -1.44 19.04 -3.61
N GLY A 37 -0.14 19.29 -3.41
CA GLY A 37 0.65 20.19 -4.23
C GLY A 37 0.63 19.79 -5.71
N TYR A 38 0.79 18.49 -5.99
CA TYR A 38 0.68 17.97 -7.35
C TYR A 38 -0.73 18.14 -7.94
N GLY A 39 -1.79 17.90 -7.16
CA GLY A 39 -3.17 18.11 -7.60
C GLY A 39 -3.44 19.56 -8.00
N ILE A 40 -2.92 20.53 -7.24
CA ILE A 40 -3.01 21.96 -7.56
C ILE A 40 -2.20 22.27 -8.83
N ALA A 41 -0.93 21.85 -8.87
CA ALA A 41 -0.02 22.16 -9.97
C ALA A 41 -0.43 21.54 -11.31
N SER A 42 -1.11 20.39 -11.28
CA SER A 42 -1.62 19.69 -12.46
C SER A 42 -2.97 20.24 -12.96
N GLY A 43 -3.60 21.16 -12.22
CA GLY A 43 -4.94 21.66 -12.55
C GLY A 43 -6.03 20.60 -12.41
N ALA A 44 -5.84 19.63 -11.50
CA ALA A 44 -6.82 18.58 -11.26
C ALA A 44 -8.17 19.18 -10.83
N SER A 45 -9.27 18.57 -11.30
CA SER A 45 -10.62 19.02 -10.94
C SER A 45 -10.82 18.98 -9.42
N SER A 46 -11.31 20.07 -8.85
CA SER A 46 -11.67 20.15 -7.42
C SER A 46 -13.09 19.64 -7.13
N THR A 47 -13.76 19.04 -8.12
CA THR A 47 -15.12 18.53 -7.97
C THR A 47 -15.14 17.27 -7.09
N ILE A 48 -15.70 17.38 -5.89
CA ILE A 48 -15.90 16.26 -4.97
C ILE A 48 -17.38 15.86 -5.01
N THR A 49 -17.66 14.65 -5.48
CA THR A 49 -19.01 14.07 -5.35
C THR A 49 -19.13 13.36 -3.99
N PRO A 50 -20.33 13.30 -3.36
CA PRO A 50 -20.50 12.60 -2.08
C PRO A 50 -20.02 11.14 -2.13
N ARG A 51 -20.35 10.42 -3.22
CA ARG A 51 -19.92 9.04 -3.44
C ARG A 51 -18.41 8.93 -3.58
N GLY A 52 -17.79 9.76 -4.42
CA GLY A 52 -16.34 9.75 -4.63
C GLY A 52 -15.56 10.09 -3.36
N GLY A 53 -16.01 11.13 -2.64
CA GLY A 53 -15.44 11.52 -1.35
C GLY A 53 -15.54 10.42 -0.30
N ALA A 54 -16.70 9.77 -0.17
CA ALA A 54 -16.88 8.67 0.78
C ALA A 54 -15.93 7.49 0.50
N PHE A 55 -15.82 7.05 -0.75
CA PHE A 55 -14.88 5.98 -1.11
C PHE A 55 -13.41 6.39 -0.93
N ALA A 56 -13.05 7.64 -1.22
CA ALA A 56 -11.71 8.15 -0.98
C ALA A 56 -11.35 8.14 0.53
N VAL A 57 -12.29 8.53 1.40
CA VAL A 57 -12.11 8.46 2.86
C VAL A 57 -11.91 7.02 3.32
N VAL A 58 -12.77 6.09 2.88
CA VAL A 58 -12.65 4.67 3.24
C VAL A 58 -11.31 4.09 2.74
N ALA A 59 -10.91 4.41 1.52
CA ALA A 59 -9.60 4.01 0.99
C ALA A 59 -8.45 4.57 1.83
N GLY A 60 -8.55 5.83 2.26
CA GLY A 60 -7.58 6.45 3.17
C GLY A 60 -7.46 5.74 4.52
N VAL A 61 -8.57 5.29 5.10
CA VAL A 61 -8.56 4.51 6.35
C VAL A 61 -7.78 3.20 6.18
N PHE A 62 -8.09 2.41 5.16
CA PHE A 62 -7.36 1.17 4.90
C PHE A 62 -5.88 1.40 4.55
N ALA A 63 -5.58 2.47 3.81
CA ALA A 63 -4.20 2.87 3.53
C ALA A 63 -3.43 3.22 4.81
N ALA A 64 -4.03 3.99 5.72
CA ALA A 64 -3.42 4.33 7.00
C ALA A 64 -3.18 3.09 7.88
N MET A 65 -4.14 2.16 7.93
CA MET A 65 -3.96 0.89 8.66
C MET A 65 -2.81 0.06 8.09
N GLY A 66 -2.77 -0.13 6.77
CA GLY A 66 -1.71 -0.88 6.10
C GLY A 66 -0.34 -0.22 6.29
N LEU A 67 -0.30 1.11 6.26
CA LEU A 67 0.92 1.88 6.52
C LEU A 67 1.44 1.66 7.94
N VAL A 68 0.61 1.88 8.95
CA VAL A 68 1.01 1.74 10.35
C VAL A 68 1.49 0.31 10.61
N ALA A 69 0.76 -0.69 10.10
CA ALA A 69 1.18 -2.08 10.18
C ALA A 69 2.53 -2.34 9.50
N THR A 70 2.79 -1.72 8.35
CA THR A 70 4.08 -1.83 7.64
C THR A 70 5.22 -1.28 8.49
N TYR A 71 5.08 -0.07 9.04
CA TYR A 71 6.14 0.55 9.86
C TYR A 71 6.40 -0.22 11.15
N ILE A 72 5.33 -0.67 11.83
CA ILE A 72 5.48 -1.56 12.99
C ILE A 72 6.21 -2.83 12.58
N GLY A 73 5.82 -3.46 11.47
CA GLY A 73 6.48 -4.64 10.93
C GLY A 73 7.97 -4.43 10.65
N LEU A 74 8.35 -3.29 10.05
CA LEU A 74 9.75 -2.94 9.80
C LEU A 74 10.55 -2.75 11.09
N SER A 75 9.93 -2.27 12.18
CA SER A 75 10.63 -2.10 13.47
C SER A 75 10.95 -3.41 14.20
N ILE A 76 10.28 -4.52 13.85
CA ILE A 76 10.42 -5.82 14.54
C ILE A 76 10.82 -6.98 13.64
N GLY A 77 10.85 -6.77 12.32
CA GLY A 77 11.01 -7.83 11.33
C GLY A 77 11.95 -7.45 10.19
N SER A 78 12.27 -8.43 9.34
CA SER A 78 13.16 -8.16 8.21
C SER A 78 12.47 -7.29 7.16
N THR A 79 13.19 -6.30 6.62
CA THR A 79 12.70 -5.48 5.51
C THR A 79 12.25 -6.35 4.34
N ALA A 80 13.00 -7.40 4.00
CA ALA A 80 12.67 -8.32 2.90
C ALA A 80 11.32 -9.03 3.12
N THR A 81 11.04 -9.53 4.32
CA THR A 81 9.77 -10.21 4.63
C THR A 81 8.62 -9.21 4.63
N VAL A 82 8.76 -8.08 5.34
CA VAL A 82 7.70 -7.06 5.48
C VAL A 82 7.35 -6.45 4.13
N THR A 83 8.36 -6.12 3.31
CA THR A 83 8.16 -5.60 1.95
C THR A 83 7.46 -6.58 1.04
N THR A 84 7.83 -7.87 1.12
CA THR A 84 7.23 -8.92 0.30
C THR A 84 5.76 -9.07 0.65
N ILE A 85 5.44 -9.27 1.93
CA ILE A 85 4.04 -9.38 2.40
C ILE A 85 3.24 -8.13 2.01
N GLY A 86 3.80 -6.95 2.26
CA GLY A 86 3.17 -5.67 1.90
C GLY A 86 2.90 -5.55 0.41
N ALA A 87 3.86 -5.91 -0.45
CA ALA A 87 3.72 -5.82 -1.90
C ALA A 87 2.58 -6.69 -2.45
N LEU A 88 2.12 -7.70 -1.71
CA LEU A 88 1.08 -8.63 -2.16
C LEU A 88 -0.34 -8.18 -1.82
N TYR A 89 -0.53 -6.92 -1.41
CA TYR A 89 -1.88 -6.31 -1.38
C TYR A 89 -2.61 -6.45 -2.73
N PHE A 90 -1.88 -6.53 -3.85
CA PHE A 90 -2.48 -6.73 -5.17
C PHE A 90 -3.23 -8.06 -5.27
N VAL A 91 -2.85 -9.09 -4.51
CA VAL A 91 -3.54 -10.39 -4.49
C VAL A 91 -4.95 -10.21 -3.93
N VAL A 92 -5.06 -9.50 -2.80
CA VAL A 92 -6.35 -9.18 -2.18
C VAL A 92 -7.20 -8.34 -3.14
N ALA A 93 -6.60 -7.31 -3.76
CA ALA A 93 -7.30 -6.47 -4.74
C ALA A 93 -7.77 -7.28 -5.97
N ALA A 94 -6.97 -8.20 -6.48
CA ALA A 94 -7.32 -9.05 -7.62
C ALA A 94 -8.47 -9.99 -7.28
N VAL A 95 -8.47 -10.59 -6.09
CA VAL A 95 -9.56 -11.46 -5.63
C VAL A 95 -10.86 -10.66 -5.49
N ILE A 96 -10.82 -9.49 -4.86
CA ILE A 96 -12.00 -8.60 -4.74
C ILE A 96 -12.48 -8.16 -6.11
N GLY A 97 -11.58 -7.78 -7.01
CA GLY A 97 -11.91 -7.41 -8.39
C GLY A 97 -12.69 -8.50 -9.11
N MET A 98 -12.17 -9.73 -9.11
CA MET A 98 -12.78 -10.86 -9.79
C MET A 98 -14.08 -11.35 -9.14
N THR A 99 -14.22 -11.27 -7.82
CA THR A 99 -15.36 -11.86 -7.08
C THR A 99 -16.46 -10.87 -6.72
N VAL A 100 -16.13 -9.59 -6.56
CA VAL A 100 -17.05 -8.54 -6.07
C VAL A 100 -17.27 -7.46 -7.11
N LEU A 101 -16.22 -6.99 -7.80
CA LEU A 101 -16.32 -5.85 -8.72
C LEU A 101 -16.71 -6.26 -10.15
N GLY A 102 -16.79 -7.57 -10.42
CA GLY A 102 -17.18 -8.11 -11.72
C GLY A 102 -16.07 -8.09 -12.77
N ASP A 103 -14.79 -7.99 -12.35
CA ASP A 103 -13.68 -8.07 -13.29
C ASP A 103 -13.66 -9.44 -13.99
N PRO A 104 -13.32 -9.50 -15.29
CA PRO A 104 -13.24 -10.77 -16.01
C PRO A 104 -12.25 -11.72 -15.36
N PHE A 105 -12.76 -12.89 -14.95
CA PHE A 105 -11.96 -14.02 -14.51
C PHE A 105 -11.23 -14.63 -15.68
N SER A 106 -9.93 -14.90 -15.52
CA SER A 106 -9.15 -15.65 -16.49
C SER A 106 -8.18 -16.59 -15.80
N ILE A 107 -7.95 -17.76 -16.43
CA ILE A 107 -7.03 -18.77 -15.93
C ILE A 107 -5.61 -18.19 -15.70
N PRO A 108 -5.05 -17.35 -16.60
CA PRO A 108 -3.74 -16.74 -16.35
C PRO A 108 -3.70 -15.84 -15.11
N LYS A 109 -4.75 -15.04 -14.86
CA LYS A 109 -4.82 -14.19 -13.66
C LYS A 109 -4.87 -15.02 -12.38
N ALA A 110 -5.70 -16.07 -12.38
CA ALA A 110 -5.81 -16.99 -11.25
C ALA A 110 -4.48 -17.69 -10.97
N ALA A 111 -3.79 -18.18 -12.02
CA ALA A 111 -2.47 -18.79 -11.90
C ALA A 111 -1.44 -17.80 -11.34
N GLY A 112 -1.43 -16.54 -11.80
CA GLY A 112 -0.56 -15.49 -11.27
C GLY A 112 -0.78 -15.24 -9.77
N VAL A 113 -2.04 -15.19 -9.33
CA VAL A 113 -2.38 -15.07 -7.90
C VAL A 113 -1.88 -16.26 -7.09
N VAL A 114 -2.05 -17.50 -7.59
CA VAL A 114 -1.53 -18.70 -6.91
C VAL A 114 -0.01 -18.68 -6.81
N LEU A 115 0.69 -18.35 -7.90
CA LEU A 115 2.14 -18.24 -7.90
C LEU A 115 2.65 -17.16 -6.94
N ALA A 116 1.94 -16.04 -6.85
CA ALA A 116 2.24 -14.97 -5.90
C ALA A 116 2.12 -15.45 -4.44
N ILE A 117 1.07 -16.21 -4.11
CA ILE A 117 0.89 -16.81 -2.77
C ILE A 117 2.02 -17.81 -2.46
N ILE A 118 2.40 -18.66 -3.42
CA ILE A 118 3.52 -19.60 -3.26
C ILE A 118 4.83 -18.84 -2.99
N ALA A 119 5.08 -17.76 -3.72
CA ALA A 119 6.27 -16.94 -3.51
C ALA A 119 6.33 -16.36 -2.08
N ILE A 120 5.19 -15.90 -1.52
CA ILE A 120 5.14 -15.45 -0.12
C ILE A 120 5.53 -16.55 0.84
N ALA A 121 4.92 -17.73 0.68
CA ALA A 121 5.17 -18.85 1.55
C ALA A 121 6.66 -19.16 1.58
N LEU A 122 7.31 -19.25 0.41
CA LEU A 122 8.74 -19.52 0.28
C LEU A 122 9.65 -18.42 0.85
N ILE A 123 9.24 -17.14 0.83
CA ILE A 123 10.03 -16.04 1.38
C ILE A 123 9.85 -15.90 2.90
N THR A 124 8.72 -16.37 3.43
CA THR A 124 8.37 -16.23 4.85
C THR A 124 8.87 -17.39 5.70
N TYR A 125 9.15 -18.55 5.10
CA TYR A 125 9.78 -19.72 5.75
C TYR A 125 11.30 -19.71 5.58
#